data_AF-A0A8B8FDJ7-F1
#
_entry.id   AF-A0A8B8FDJ7-F1
#
_cell.length_a   1.000
_cell.length_b   1.000
_cell.length_c   1.000
_cell.angle_alpha   90.00
_cell.angle_beta   90.00
_cell.angle_gamma   90.00
#
_symmetry.space_group_name_H-M   'P 1'
#
loop_
_entity.id
_entity.type
_entity.pdbx_description
1 polymer ?
#
loop_
_entity_poly.entity_id
_entity_poly.type
_entity_poly.pdbx_seq_one_letter_code
_entity_poly.pdbx_strand_id
1 'polypeptide(L)'
;MLTVDADQGGFFFLDAPGGTSKTFLISLILAKTRSQQKIALAIASSGIAATLLDGGRTAHSALKLPLDIHNKPNAMCNIKKKSGMATVLQKSAIIIWDECTMTHKHSLEAFHRTMQDLKGNHKLFGGTLLLLSGDFRQTLPVIPHSTFADEINACLKQSFLWTSVETLRLTMNMRVQLQNDPTAQVFSKQLLDIGNGEIELHQNTQYIKLPDISALLLKREMN
;
A
#
# COMPACT_ATOMS: atom_id res chain seq x y z
N MET A 1 11.70 1.75 -13.26
CA MET A 1 12.79 0.83 -13.67
C MET A 1 14.09 1.59 -13.88
N LEU A 2 14.06 2.67 -14.67
CA LEU A 2 15.17 3.64 -14.77
C LEU A 2 15.67 4.13 -13.39
N THR A 3 14.76 4.36 -12.43
CA THR A 3 15.09 4.74 -11.05
C THR A 3 15.82 3.66 -10.24
N VAL A 4 15.52 2.38 -10.46
CA VAL A 4 16.23 1.23 -9.82
C VAL A 4 17.62 1.05 -10.44
N ASP A 5 17.77 1.38 -11.72
CA ASP A 5 19.02 1.21 -12.45
C ASP A 5 19.98 2.39 -12.27
N ALA A 6 19.46 3.59 -11.99
CA ALA A 6 20.26 4.80 -11.73
C ALA A 6 20.62 5.01 -10.25
N ASP A 7 20.18 4.14 -9.33
CA ASP A 7 20.36 4.26 -7.87
C ASP A 7 19.97 5.65 -7.31
N GLN A 8 18.97 6.27 -7.93
CA GLN A 8 18.53 7.63 -7.56
C GLN A 8 17.57 7.63 -6.36
N GLY A 9 17.18 6.45 -5.88
CA GLY A 9 16.13 6.28 -4.88
C GLY A 9 14.76 6.62 -5.45
N GLY A 10 13.87 7.13 -4.60
CA GLY A 10 12.54 7.61 -4.97
C GLY A 10 11.47 7.23 -3.95
N PHE A 11 10.37 7.97 -3.96
CA PHE A 11 9.24 7.71 -3.08
C PHE A 11 7.94 7.79 -3.86
N PHE A 12 7.33 6.63 -4.10
CA PHE A 12 6.15 6.49 -4.95
C PHE A 12 5.00 5.87 -4.18
N PHE A 13 3.77 6.27 -4.53
CA PHE A 13 2.55 5.60 -4.11
C PHE A 13 1.79 5.10 -5.34
N LEU A 14 1.52 3.81 -5.40
CA LEU A 14 0.69 3.18 -6.41
C LEU A 14 -0.76 3.11 -5.90
N ASP A 15 -1.57 4.07 -6.33
CA ASP A 15 -3.02 4.06 -6.15
C ASP A 15 -3.63 3.05 -7.13
N ALA A 16 -4.15 1.96 -6.59
CA ALA A 16 -4.61 0.85 -7.41
C ALA A 16 -5.92 0.30 -6.84
N PRO A 17 -7.07 0.71 -7.43
CA PRO A 17 -8.37 0.14 -7.14
C PRO A 17 -8.42 -1.39 -7.23
N GLY A 18 -9.41 -1.97 -6.56
CA GLY A 18 -9.71 -3.39 -6.66
C GLY A 18 -9.85 -3.84 -8.13
N GLY A 19 -9.17 -4.93 -8.49
CA GLY A 19 -9.24 -5.51 -9.85
C GLY A 19 -8.26 -4.93 -10.87
N THR A 20 -7.43 -3.96 -10.51
CA THR A 20 -6.43 -3.33 -11.42
C THR A 20 -5.11 -4.09 -11.57
N SER A 21 -5.06 -5.35 -11.13
CA SER A 21 -3.84 -6.18 -11.20
C SER A 21 -2.61 -5.64 -10.45
N LYS A 22 -2.81 -4.83 -9.39
CA LYS A 22 -1.76 -4.34 -8.47
C LYS A 22 -0.73 -5.42 -8.12
N THR A 23 -1.20 -6.54 -7.58
CA THR A 23 -0.33 -7.63 -7.11
C THR A 23 0.51 -8.21 -8.24
N PHE A 24 -0.05 -8.35 -9.44
CA PHE A 24 0.70 -8.82 -10.61
C PHE A 24 1.82 -7.84 -10.98
N LEU A 25 1.54 -6.54 -11.02
CA LEU A 25 2.55 -5.52 -11.30
C LEU A 25 3.67 -5.50 -10.24
N ILE A 26 3.31 -5.57 -8.96
CA ILE A 26 4.28 -5.63 -7.86
C ILE A 26 5.17 -6.88 -8.00
N SER A 27 4.56 -8.04 -8.24
CA SER A 27 5.30 -9.30 -8.45
C SER A 27 6.26 -9.21 -9.64
N LEU A 28 5.85 -8.56 -10.73
CA LEU A 28 6.72 -8.35 -11.89
C LEU A 28 7.91 -7.44 -11.55
N ILE A 29 7.69 -6.35 -10.81
CA ILE A 29 8.77 -5.45 -10.36
C ILE A 29 9.76 -6.19 -9.46
N LEU A 30 9.26 -6.98 -8.50
CA LEU A 30 10.08 -7.80 -7.61
C LEU A 30 10.91 -8.81 -8.40
N ALA A 31 10.26 -9.62 -9.24
CA ALA A 31 10.90 -10.65 -10.04
C ALA A 31 11.96 -10.06 -10.97
N LYS A 32 11.65 -8.94 -11.64
CA LYS A 32 12.58 -8.29 -12.54
C LYS A 32 13.79 -7.71 -11.82
N THR A 33 13.60 -7.06 -10.67
CA THR A 33 14.71 -6.54 -9.86
C THR A 33 15.61 -7.69 -9.34
N ARG A 34 15.00 -8.78 -8.88
CA ARG A 34 15.73 -9.98 -8.42
C ARG A 34 16.49 -10.67 -9.55
N SER A 35 15.95 -10.69 -10.77
CA SER A 35 16.64 -11.24 -11.95
C SER A 35 17.95 -10.51 -12.27
N GLN A 36 18.07 -9.24 -11.85
CA GLN A 36 19.29 -8.43 -11.97
C GLN A 36 20.25 -8.62 -10.78
N GLN A 37 20.06 -9.65 -9.95
CA GLN A 37 20.85 -9.92 -8.73
C GLN A 37 20.79 -8.80 -7.68
N LYS A 38 19.77 -7.93 -7.73
CA LYS A 38 19.52 -6.87 -6.75
C LYS A 38 18.56 -7.37 -5.67
N ILE A 39 18.69 -6.83 -4.46
CA ILE A 39 17.77 -7.13 -3.35
C ILE A 39 16.49 -6.30 -3.50
N ALA A 40 15.36 -6.99 -3.68
CA ALA A 40 14.03 -6.41 -3.69
C ALA A 40 13.18 -7.00 -2.56
N LEU A 41 12.76 -6.15 -1.63
CA LEU A 41 11.98 -6.56 -0.46
C LEU A 41 10.49 -6.36 -0.71
N ALA A 42 9.73 -7.42 -0.42
CA ALA A 42 8.28 -7.41 -0.43
C ALA A 42 7.79 -7.35 1.02
N ILE A 43 7.13 -6.25 1.36
CA ILE A 43 6.54 -6.00 2.66
C ILE A 43 5.04 -5.75 2.47
N ALA A 44 4.22 -6.16 3.42
CA ALA A 44 2.80 -5.81 3.42
C ALA A 44 2.28 -5.48 4.83
N SER A 45 1.19 -4.73 4.92
CA SER A 45 0.61 -4.37 6.23
C SER A 45 -0.08 -5.55 6.93
N SER A 46 -0.63 -6.51 6.18
CA SER A 46 -1.32 -7.70 6.71
C SER A 46 -0.61 -9.01 6.32
N GLY A 47 -0.87 -10.07 7.09
CA GLY A 47 -0.32 -11.40 6.83
C GLY A 47 -0.77 -11.98 5.49
N ILE A 48 -2.06 -11.85 5.17
CA ILE A 48 -2.63 -12.35 3.91
C ILE A 48 -2.07 -11.61 2.70
N ALA A 49 -1.88 -10.29 2.78
CA ALA A 49 -1.24 -9.55 1.69
C ALA A 49 0.22 -9.98 1.51
N ALA A 50 0.94 -10.26 2.60
CA ALA A 50 2.31 -10.73 2.53
C ALA A 50 2.44 -12.10 1.85
N THR A 51 1.49 -13.03 2.05
CA THR A 51 1.57 -14.36 1.41
C THR A 51 1.35 -14.33 -0.10
N LEU A 52 0.79 -13.25 -0.65
CA LEU A 52 0.60 -13.07 -2.09
C LEU A 52 1.87 -12.63 -2.83
N LEU A 53 2.90 -12.22 -2.10
CA LEU A 53 4.17 -11.74 -2.67
C LEU A 53 5.28 -12.74 -2.37
N ASP A 54 6.08 -13.06 -3.39
CA ASP A 54 7.22 -13.96 -3.23
C ASP A 54 8.25 -13.40 -2.23
N GLY A 55 8.55 -14.18 -1.20
CA GLY A 55 9.38 -13.77 -0.05
C GLY A 55 8.74 -12.67 0.81
N GLY A 56 7.43 -12.45 0.68
CA GLY A 56 6.69 -11.42 1.40
C GLY A 56 6.68 -11.61 2.91
N ARG A 57 6.76 -10.50 3.64
CA ARG A 57 6.65 -10.46 5.10
C ARG A 57 5.79 -9.29 5.54
N THR A 58 5.18 -9.40 6.72
CA THR A 58 4.47 -8.25 7.29
C THR A 58 5.45 -7.13 7.65
N ALA A 59 5.03 -5.87 7.55
CA ALA A 59 5.84 -4.72 7.92
C ALA A 59 6.37 -4.81 9.35
N HIS A 60 5.51 -5.24 10.29
CA HIS A 60 5.90 -5.46 11.68
C HIS A 60 7.04 -6.48 11.81
N SER A 61 7.00 -7.60 11.07
CA SER A 61 8.04 -8.63 11.16
C SER A 61 9.33 -8.25 10.41
N ALA A 62 9.20 -7.65 9.23
CA ALA A 62 10.31 -7.27 8.35
C ALA A 62 11.10 -6.07 8.87
N LEU A 63 10.40 -5.12 9.51
CA LEU A 63 11.00 -3.87 10.00
C LEU A 63 11.12 -3.85 11.52
N LYS A 64 10.58 -4.82 12.26
CA LYS A 64 10.55 -4.78 13.74
C LYS A 64 9.95 -3.47 14.25
N LEU A 65 8.82 -3.07 13.65
CA LEU A 65 8.07 -1.90 14.08
C LEU A 65 7.63 -2.07 15.55
N PRO A 66 7.78 -1.04 16.40
CA PRO A 66 7.18 -1.02 17.72
C PRO A 66 5.66 -1.23 17.64
N LEU A 67 5.10 -2.04 18.55
CA LEU A 67 3.66 -2.31 18.60
C LEU A 67 2.85 -1.08 19.04
N ASP A 68 3.46 -0.20 19.84
CA ASP A 68 2.85 1.02 20.39
C ASP A 68 3.19 2.28 19.58
N ILE A 69 3.30 2.13 18.25
CA ILE A 69 3.75 3.19 17.34
C ILE A 69 2.91 4.47 17.40
N HIS A 70 1.61 4.35 17.72
CA HIS A 70 0.70 5.49 17.82
C HIS A 70 1.13 6.47 18.93
N ASN A 71 1.72 5.98 20.03
CA ASN A 71 2.19 6.80 21.16
C ASN A 71 3.63 7.25 21.03
N LYS A 72 4.33 6.87 19.95
CA LYS A 72 5.77 7.11 19.78
C LYS A 72 6.06 7.76 18.42
N PRO A 73 5.77 9.07 18.24
CA PRO A 73 5.97 9.76 16.97
C PRO A 73 7.43 9.77 16.50
N ASN A 74 8.38 9.73 17.44
CA ASN A 74 9.82 9.69 17.19
C ASN A 74 10.41 8.27 17.25
N ALA A 75 9.58 7.23 17.21
CA ALA A 75 10.05 5.86 17.28
C ALA A 75 11.04 5.51 16.16
N MET A 76 11.89 4.53 16.45
CA MET A 76 12.71 3.83 15.46
C MET A 76 12.23 2.39 15.35
N CYS A 77 12.52 1.76 14.22
CA CYS A 77 12.39 0.33 14.09
C CYS A 77 13.40 -0.37 15.01
N ASN A 78 13.01 -1.46 15.67
CA ASN A 78 13.88 -2.18 16.61
C ASN A 78 14.88 -3.10 15.88
N ILE A 79 15.78 -2.47 15.11
CA ILE A 79 16.78 -3.14 14.27
C ILE A 79 18.18 -2.74 14.73
N LYS A 80 18.99 -3.72 15.14
CA LYS A 80 20.40 -3.48 15.47
C LYS A 80 21.20 -3.29 14.17
N LYS A 81 22.04 -2.25 14.10
CA LYS A 81 22.87 -1.93 12.91
C LYS A 81 23.71 -3.10 12.39
N LYS A 82 24.21 -3.96 13.28
CA LYS A 82 25.06 -5.12 12.93
C LYS A 82 24.27 -6.42 12.69
N SER A 83 22.94 -6.36 12.61
CA SER A 83 22.11 -7.54 12.36
C SER A 83 22.05 -7.89 10.88
N GLY A 84 21.81 -9.16 10.53
CA GLY A 84 21.62 -9.58 9.14
C GLY A 84 20.46 -8.85 8.45
N MET A 85 19.40 -8.51 9.19
CA MET A 85 18.28 -7.73 8.67
C MET A 85 18.68 -6.30 8.32
N ALA A 86 19.52 -5.66 9.13
CA ALA A 86 20.09 -4.36 8.79
C ALA A 86 20.93 -4.44 7.51
N THR A 87 21.74 -5.49 7.34
CA THR A 87 22.53 -5.71 6.11
C THR A 87 21.63 -5.83 4.88
N VAL A 88 20.51 -6.54 4.99
CA VAL A 88 19.53 -6.68 3.89
C VAL A 88 18.89 -5.34 3.56
N LEU A 89 18.46 -4.56 4.56
CA LEU A 89 17.88 -3.23 4.34
C LEU A 89 18.89 -2.25 3.73
N GLN A 90 20.13 -2.25 4.19
CA GLN A 90 21.22 -1.42 3.65
C GLN A 90 21.51 -1.73 2.18
N LYS A 91 21.45 -3.01 1.79
CA LYS A 91 21.73 -3.46 0.41
C LYS A 91 20.49 -3.51 -0.49
N SER A 92 19.31 -3.25 0.04
CA SER A 92 18.08 -3.24 -0.74
C SER A 92 18.09 -2.12 -1.78
N ALA A 93 17.77 -2.49 -3.03
CA ALA A 93 17.62 -1.57 -4.14
C ALA A 93 16.20 -1.00 -4.18
N ILE A 94 15.21 -1.83 -3.85
CA ILE A 94 13.80 -1.44 -3.75
C ILE A 94 13.14 -2.13 -2.56
N ILE A 95 12.27 -1.38 -1.91
CA ILE A 95 11.35 -1.89 -0.89
C ILE A 95 9.94 -1.56 -1.38
N ILE A 96 9.11 -2.59 -1.49
CA ILE A 96 7.69 -2.43 -1.82
C ILE A 96 6.88 -2.73 -0.58
N TRP A 97 6.00 -1.81 -0.20
CA TRP A 97 5.10 -1.97 0.93
C TRP A 97 3.64 -1.98 0.45
N ASP A 98 3.08 -3.17 0.39
CA ASP A 98 1.70 -3.39 -0.06
C ASP A 98 0.65 -3.26 1.04
N GLU A 99 -0.56 -2.90 0.64
CA GLU A 99 -1.68 -2.55 1.52
C GLU A 99 -1.30 -1.51 2.57
N CYS A 100 -0.52 -0.51 2.19
CA CYS A 100 0.05 0.47 3.12
C CYS A 100 -1.01 1.42 3.71
N THR A 101 -2.21 1.50 3.14
CA THR A 101 -3.26 2.47 3.53
C THR A 101 -3.78 2.26 4.94
N MET A 102 -3.72 1.02 5.43
CA MET A 102 -4.04 0.65 6.81
C MET A 102 -2.92 0.95 7.82
N THR A 103 -1.76 1.45 7.36
CA THR A 103 -0.60 1.69 8.22
C THR A 103 -0.65 3.08 8.84
N HIS A 104 -0.40 3.15 10.15
CA HIS A 104 -0.22 4.40 10.87
C HIS A 104 1.02 5.16 10.36
N LYS A 105 0.92 6.49 10.14
CA LYS A 105 2.01 7.33 9.60
C LYS A 105 3.33 7.21 10.35
N HIS A 106 3.28 7.14 11.68
CA HIS A 106 4.47 6.95 12.52
C HIS A 106 5.26 5.67 12.16
N SER A 107 4.64 4.63 11.60
CA SER A 107 5.36 3.44 11.13
C SER A 107 6.22 3.76 9.90
N LEU A 108 5.68 4.53 8.94
CA LEU A 108 6.42 5.00 7.77
C LEU A 108 7.57 5.93 8.19
N GLU A 109 7.30 6.82 9.15
CA GLU A 109 8.29 7.77 9.67
C GLU A 109 9.39 7.08 10.48
N ALA A 110 9.04 6.08 11.30
CA ALA A 110 10.00 5.26 12.01
C ALA A 110 10.87 4.45 11.05
N PHE A 111 10.28 3.93 9.98
CA PHE A 111 11.01 3.26 8.92
C PHE A 111 11.97 4.22 8.20
N HIS A 112 11.50 5.42 7.84
CA HIS A 112 12.32 6.47 7.25
C HIS A 112 13.56 6.81 8.08
N ARG A 113 13.37 7.16 9.37
CA ARG A 113 14.47 7.48 10.28
C ARG A 113 15.44 6.30 10.43
N THR A 114 14.90 5.09 10.52
CA THR A 114 15.72 3.87 10.59
C THR A 114 16.58 3.69 9.36
N MET A 115 16.03 3.87 8.17
CA MET A 115 16.79 3.71 6.93
C MET A 115 17.89 4.77 6.80
N GLN A 116 17.64 6.01 7.23
CA GLN A 116 18.68 7.04 7.30
C GLN A 116 19.80 6.65 8.25
N ASP A 117 19.47 6.16 9.45
CA ASP A 117 20.43 5.73 10.47
C ASP A 117 21.25 4.48 10.06
N LEU A 118 20.59 3.52 9.41
CA LEU A 118 21.24 2.31 8.88
C LEU A 118 22.18 2.64 7.72
N LYS A 119 21.79 3.52 6.81
CA LYS A 119 22.60 3.86 5.61
C LYS A 119 23.56 5.03 5.83
N GLY A 120 23.46 5.76 6.95
CA GLY A 120 24.23 6.98 7.20
C GLY A 120 23.95 8.06 6.15
N ASN A 121 22.72 8.11 5.62
CA ASN A 121 22.33 8.97 4.51
C ASN A 121 21.02 9.70 4.83
N HIS A 122 21.03 11.03 4.82
CA HIS A 122 19.87 11.86 5.16
C HIS A 122 18.84 12.01 4.02
N LYS A 123 19.08 11.42 2.83
CA LYS A 123 18.04 11.33 1.79
C LYS A 123 16.83 10.54 2.28
N LEU A 124 15.68 10.72 1.61
CA LEU A 124 14.47 9.93 1.87
C LEU A 124 14.79 8.43 1.91
N PHE A 125 14.42 7.78 3.01
CA PHE A 125 14.63 6.33 3.24
C PHE A 125 16.09 5.89 3.03
N GLY A 126 17.05 6.75 3.40
CA GLY A 126 18.48 6.49 3.22
C GLY A 126 18.91 6.41 1.75
N GLY A 127 18.12 6.96 0.83
CA GLY A 127 18.32 6.84 -0.63
C GLY A 127 17.72 5.57 -1.24
N THR A 128 17.02 4.75 -0.47
CA THR A 128 16.37 3.53 -0.98
C THR A 128 15.09 3.89 -1.72
N LEU A 129 14.84 3.25 -2.88
CA LEU A 129 13.56 3.38 -3.55
C LEU A 129 12.45 2.71 -2.72
N LEU A 130 11.44 3.49 -2.35
CA LEU A 130 10.24 3.01 -1.69
C LEU A 130 9.05 3.13 -2.63
N LEU A 131 8.38 1.99 -2.87
CA LEU A 131 7.08 1.94 -3.52
C LEU A 131 6.03 1.51 -2.51
N LEU A 132 5.16 2.44 -2.13
CA LEU A 132 3.95 2.15 -1.38
C LEU A 132 2.84 1.74 -2.35
N SER A 133 1.95 0.85 -1.95
CA SER A 133 0.79 0.49 -2.76
C SER A 133 -0.43 0.19 -1.91
N GLY A 134 -1.60 0.47 -2.48
CA GLY A 134 -2.87 0.21 -1.82
C GLY A 134 -3.98 1.09 -2.40
N ASP A 135 -5.05 1.20 -1.63
CA ASP A 135 -6.25 1.90 -2.03
C ASP A 135 -6.84 2.64 -0.83
N PHE A 136 -6.81 3.98 -0.86
CA PHE A 136 -7.32 4.81 0.23
C PHE A 136 -8.85 4.86 0.26
N ARG A 137 -9.53 4.27 -0.72
CA ARG A 137 -10.98 4.08 -0.73
C ARG A 137 -11.39 2.85 0.10
N GLN A 138 -10.41 2.10 0.62
CA GLN A 138 -10.62 0.98 1.54
C GLN A 138 -10.48 1.45 3.01
N THR A 139 -9.97 0.60 3.88
CA THR A 139 -9.87 0.88 5.31
C THR A 139 -8.69 1.79 5.65
N LEU A 140 -8.95 2.74 6.56
CA LEU A 140 -7.93 3.57 7.20
C LEU A 140 -7.24 2.79 8.33
N PRO A 141 -6.16 3.33 8.94
CA PRO A 141 -5.53 2.69 10.08
C PRO A 141 -6.51 2.51 11.24
N VAL A 142 -6.54 1.30 11.80
CA VAL A 142 -7.40 0.97 12.95
C VAL A 142 -6.76 1.51 14.22
N ILE A 143 -7.45 2.42 14.92
CA ILE A 143 -7.05 2.93 16.23
C ILE A 143 -8.19 2.63 17.21
N PRO A 144 -7.96 1.83 18.27
CA PRO A 144 -9.01 1.56 19.25
C PRO A 144 -9.47 2.85 19.93
N HIS A 145 -10.79 3.03 20.01
CA HIS A 145 -11.42 4.19 20.67
C HIS A 145 -11.06 5.57 20.06
N SER A 146 -10.70 5.61 18.78
CA SER A 146 -10.40 6.86 18.07
C SER A 146 -11.63 7.67 17.68
N THR A 147 -11.43 8.97 17.53
CA THR A 147 -12.32 9.83 16.75
C THR A 147 -11.96 9.76 15.26
N PHE A 148 -12.87 10.22 14.40
CA PHE A 148 -12.59 10.37 12.97
C PHE A 148 -11.35 11.25 12.70
N ALA A 149 -11.17 12.32 13.49
CA ALA A 149 -10.01 13.19 13.37
C ALA A 149 -8.69 12.45 13.68
N ASP A 150 -8.71 11.55 14.66
CA ASP A 150 -7.55 10.73 15.01
C ASP A 150 -7.20 9.74 13.90
N GLU A 151 -8.20 9.09 13.29
CA GLU A 151 -8.00 8.18 12.16
C GLU A 151 -7.39 8.90 10.95
N ILE A 152 -7.93 10.07 10.61
CA ILE A 152 -7.37 10.91 9.54
C ILE A 152 -5.94 11.32 9.89
N ASN A 153 -5.70 11.79 11.12
CA ASN A 153 -4.37 12.18 11.57
C ASN A 153 -3.36 11.02 11.52
N ALA A 154 -3.80 9.78 11.73
CA ALA A 154 -2.97 8.60 11.64
C ALA A 154 -2.66 8.14 10.20
N CYS A 155 -3.43 8.59 9.21
CA CYS A 155 -3.24 8.20 7.82
C CYS A 155 -1.86 8.61 7.29
N LEU A 156 -1.31 7.81 6.38
CA LEU A 156 -0.04 8.12 5.72
C LEU A 156 -0.05 9.49 5.02
N LYS A 157 -1.21 9.92 4.50
CA LYS A 157 -1.40 11.24 3.87
C LYS A 157 -1.09 12.41 4.82
N GLN A 158 -1.17 12.20 6.14
CA GLN A 158 -0.84 13.20 7.16
C GLN A 158 0.60 13.10 7.69
N SER A 159 1.44 12.27 7.07
CA SER A 159 2.87 12.27 7.33
C SER A 159 3.55 13.44 6.62
N PHE A 160 4.55 14.05 7.26
CA PHE A 160 5.40 15.05 6.60
C PHE A 160 6.09 14.48 5.33
N LEU A 161 6.35 13.18 5.30
CA LEU A 161 6.97 12.48 4.17
C LEU A 161 6.06 12.50 2.94
N TRP A 162 4.74 12.49 3.12
CA TRP A 162 3.78 12.38 2.04
C TRP A 162 3.86 13.55 1.05
N THR A 163 4.32 14.71 1.49
CA THR A 163 4.57 15.89 0.62
C THR A 163 5.55 15.61 -0.52
N SER A 164 6.42 14.60 -0.36
CA SER A 164 7.44 14.22 -1.35
C SER A 164 7.05 12.98 -2.16
N VAL A 165 5.83 12.46 -2.01
CA VAL A 165 5.40 11.25 -2.71
C VAL A 165 4.96 11.56 -4.14
N GLU A 166 5.43 10.77 -5.09
CA GLU A 166 4.89 10.78 -6.44
C GLU A 166 3.80 9.70 -6.56
N THR A 167 2.60 10.09 -7.01
CA THR A 167 1.48 9.17 -7.12
C THR A 167 1.35 8.61 -8.54
N LEU A 168 1.39 7.29 -8.65
CA LEU A 168 1.11 6.51 -9.85
C LEU A 168 -0.28 5.90 -9.71
N ARG A 169 -1.07 5.88 -10.78
CA ARG A 169 -2.46 5.36 -10.75
C ARG A 169 -2.64 4.22 -11.73
N LEU A 170 -3.22 3.12 -11.26
CA LEU A 170 -3.76 2.08 -12.14
C LEU A 170 -5.24 2.38 -12.40
N THR A 171 -5.59 2.65 -13.65
CA THR A 171 -6.96 3.07 -14.02
C THR A 171 -7.78 1.97 -14.68
N MET A 172 -7.12 0.92 -15.18
CA MET A 172 -7.76 -0.15 -15.93
C MET A 172 -8.10 -1.33 -15.02
N ASN A 173 -9.40 -1.64 -14.88
CA ASN A 173 -9.86 -2.82 -14.15
C ASN A 173 -9.70 -4.09 -15.00
N MET A 174 -8.54 -4.72 -14.86
CA MET A 174 -8.18 -5.94 -15.59
C MET A 174 -9.12 -7.11 -15.29
N ARG A 175 -9.65 -7.23 -14.06
CA ARG A 175 -10.59 -8.31 -13.70
C ARG A 175 -11.85 -8.24 -14.55
N VAL A 176 -12.41 -7.04 -14.68
CA VAL A 176 -13.61 -6.81 -15.48
C VAL A 176 -13.32 -6.93 -16.97
N GLN A 177 -12.20 -6.37 -17.43
CA GLN A 177 -11.82 -6.40 -18.84
C GLN A 177 -11.61 -7.82 -19.36
N LEU A 178 -11.06 -8.72 -18.55
CA LEU A 178 -10.86 -10.12 -18.94
C LEU A 178 -12.17 -10.93 -18.95
N GLN A 179 -13.21 -10.50 -18.23
CA GLN A 179 -14.50 -11.17 -18.20
C GLN A 179 -15.39 -10.83 -19.41
N ASN A 180 -15.10 -9.74 -20.14
CA ASN A 180 -15.92 -9.25 -21.27
C ASN A 180 -17.42 -9.09 -20.94
N ASP A 181 -17.74 -8.79 -19.68
CA ASP A 181 -19.12 -8.60 -19.21
C ASP A 181 -19.44 -7.09 -19.05
N PRO A 182 -20.37 -6.52 -19.83
CA PRO A 182 -20.79 -5.13 -19.71
C PRO A 182 -21.38 -4.78 -18.33
N THR A 183 -22.05 -5.72 -17.66
CA THR A 183 -22.65 -5.47 -16.34
C THR A 183 -21.58 -5.31 -15.26
N ALA A 184 -20.49 -6.06 -15.36
CA ALA A 184 -19.33 -5.94 -14.47
C ALA A 184 -18.61 -4.58 -14.63
N GLN A 185 -18.62 -3.99 -15.83
CA GLN A 185 -18.09 -2.63 -16.05
C GLN A 185 -18.91 -1.58 -15.32
N VAL A 186 -20.25 -1.65 -15.43
CA VAL A 186 -21.17 -0.73 -14.74
C VAL A 186 -20.99 -0.85 -13.23
N PHE A 187 -20.99 -2.07 -12.70
CA PHE A 187 -20.83 -2.33 -11.27
C PHE A 187 -19.47 -1.85 -10.74
N SER A 188 -18.37 -2.11 -11.47
CA SER A 188 -17.05 -1.63 -11.07
C SER A 188 -16.97 -0.11 -11.05
N LYS A 189 -17.62 0.58 -11.97
CA LYS A 189 -17.67 2.05 -11.97
C LYS A 189 -18.42 2.56 -10.75
N GLN A 190 -19.58 1.97 -10.44
CA GLN A 190 -20.37 2.34 -9.27
C GLN A 190 -19.59 2.15 -7.96
N LEU A 191 -18.82 1.07 -7.81
CA LEU A 191 -17.96 0.87 -6.64
C LEU A 191 -16.89 1.97 -6.50
N LEU A 192 -16.35 2.45 -7.63
CA LEU A 192 -15.41 3.58 -7.62
C LEU A 192 -16.11 4.88 -7.24
N ASP A 193 -17.29 5.14 -7.81
CA ASP A 193 -18.08 6.34 -7.51
C ASP A 193 -18.43 6.36 -5.99
N ILE A 194 -18.79 5.22 -5.39
CA ILE A 194 -18.97 5.08 -3.92
C ILE A 194 -17.67 5.45 -3.20
N GLY A 195 -16.55 4.82 -3.58
CA GLY A 195 -15.26 5.00 -2.93
C GLY A 195 -14.71 6.43 -3.04
N ASN A 196 -15.03 7.15 -4.10
CA ASN A 196 -14.65 8.55 -4.32
C ASN A 196 -15.58 9.53 -3.60
N GLY A 197 -16.75 9.08 -3.12
CA GLY A 197 -17.79 9.96 -2.59
C GLY A 197 -18.52 10.76 -3.66
N GLU A 198 -18.61 10.23 -4.88
CA GLU A 198 -19.24 10.88 -6.05
C GLU A 198 -20.73 10.51 -6.21
N ILE A 199 -21.34 9.89 -5.20
CA ILE A 199 -22.74 9.42 -5.23
C ILE A 199 -23.63 10.33 -4.41
N GLU A 200 -24.83 10.58 -4.94
CA GLU A 200 -25.88 11.30 -4.22
C GLU A 200 -26.36 10.51 -3.00
N LEU A 201 -26.27 11.15 -1.84
CA LEU A 201 -26.82 10.63 -0.59
C LEU A 201 -28.30 10.98 -0.49
N HIS A 202 -29.12 10.06 0.02
CA HIS A 202 -30.49 10.38 0.39
C HIS A 202 -30.50 11.46 1.48
N GLN A 203 -31.14 12.59 1.20
CA GLN A 203 -31.13 13.82 2.02
C GLN A 203 -31.48 13.59 3.50
N ASN A 204 -32.33 12.60 3.80
CA ASN A 204 -32.85 12.38 5.15
C ASN A 204 -32.15 11.24 5.92
N THR A 205 -31.50 10.30 5.23
CA THR A 205 -30.94 9.09 5.86
C THR A 205 -29.43 8.98 5.75
N GLN A 206 -28.80 9.79 4.89
CA GLN A 206 -27.39 9.65 4.51
C GLN A 206 -27.04 8.27 3.94
N TYR A 207 -28.05 7.50 3.50
CA TYR A 207 -27.84 6.21 2.86
C TYR A 207 -27.61 6.39 1.36
N ILE A 208 -26.76 5.53 0.80
CA ILE A 208 -26.61 5.35 -0.63
C ILE A 208 -27.71 4.40 -1.13
N LYS A 209 -28.31 4.72 -2.28
CA LYS A 209 -29.13 3.75 -3.00
C LYS A 209 -28.19 2.87 -3.81
N LEU A 210 -28.10 1.59 -3.45
CA LEU A 210 -27.37 0.65 -4.28
C LEU A 210 -28.10 0.46 -5.63
N PRO A 211 -27.35 0.28 -6.73
CA PRO A 211 -27.93 -0.08 -8.02
C PRO A 211 -28.75 -1.36 -7.90
N ASP A 212 -29.76 -1.53 -8.75
CA ASP A 212 -30.61 -2.72 -8.74
C ASP A 212 -29.77 -3.96 -9.09
N ILE A 213 -29.37 -4.72 -8.08
CA ILE A 213 -28.46 -5.89 -8.18
C ILE A 213 -29.20 -7.12 -8.76
N SER A 214 -30.50 -6.98 -9.04
CA SER A 214 -31.35 -8.04 -9.60
C SER A 214 -30.88 -8.52 -10.99
N ALA A 215 -30.14 -7.71 -11.75
CA ALA A 215 -29.53 -8.12 -13.01
C ALA A 215 -28.19 -8.91 -12.84
N LEU A 216 -27.62 -8.93 -11.63
CA LEU A 216 -26.30 -9.54 -11.32
C LEU A 216 -26.41 -10.86 -10.53
N LEU A 217 -27.61 -11.25 -10.09
CA LEU A 217 -27.83 -12.49 -9.35
C LEU A 217 -28.07 -13.68 -10.30
N LEU A 218 -27.02 -14.50 -10.41
CA LEU A 218 -27.05 -15.95 -10.68
C LEU A 218 -27.42 -16.43 -12.10
N LYS A 219 -26.42 -16.58 -12.98
CA LYS A 219 -26.31 -17.83 -13.75
C LYS A 219 -25.95 -18.94 -12.75
N ARG A 220 -26.95 -19.50 -12.10
CA ARG A 220 -26.84 -20.75 -11.37
C ARG A 220 -26.72 -21.84 -12.45
N GLU A 221 -25.51 -22.24 -12.80
CA GLU A 221 -25.32 -23.49 -13.55
C GLU A 221 -25.75 -24.62 -12.61
N MET A 222 -27.00 -25.07 -12.78
CA MET A 222 -27.42 -26.37 -12.27
C MET A 222 -26.99 -27.41 -13.31
N ASN A 223 -25.96 -28.17 -12.98
CA ASN A 223 -25.80 -29.54 -13.46
C ASN A 223 -26.09 -30.46 -12.28
#